data_AF-A0A163KWM3-F1
#
_entry.id   AF-A0A163KWM3-F1
#
_cell.length_a   1.000
_cell.length_b   1.000
_cell.length_c   1.000
_cell.angle_alpha   90.00
_cell.angle_beta   90.00
_cell.angle_gamma   90.00
#
_symmetry.space_group_name_H-M   'P 1'
#
loop_
_entity.id
_entity.type
_entity.pdbx_description
1 polymer ?
#
loop_
_entity_poly.entity_id
_entity_poly.type
_entity_poly.pdbx_seq_one_letter_code
_entity_poly.pdbx_strand_id
1 'polypeptide(L)'
;MADAEPIPNRKWEIIAVSIVFMIIGTAVITWRVIVRANVARWMGPSDWFMILGTITNDIDCILNVMAGISGAGRPRRDPFLTIVQGVQLQKYLFMGQILNIYALFLIKLSICAYLLALNFSKAYRYLMWVALAFVIIFNFILPSVSLWGLCRPLAARWDSRIEDKLRLCTFGK
;
A
#
# COMPACT_ATOMS: atom_id res chain seq x y z
N MET A 1 42.82 10.45 2.76
CA MET A 1 41.64 11.29 2.48
C MET A 1 40.79 10.46 1.55
N ALA A 2 39.78 9.78 2.07
CA ALA A 2 38.92 8.94 1.24
C ALA A 2 38.00 9.86 0.44
N ASP A 3 38.01 9.65 -0.86
CA ASP A 3 37.26 10.40 -1.86
C ASP A 3 35.79 10.26 -1.49
N ALA A 4 35.16 11.38 -1.09
CA ALA A 4 33.75 11.41 -0.82
C ALA A 4 33.02 11.24 -2.16
N GLU A 5 32.76 9.99 -2.56
CA GLU A 5 31.87 9.70 -3.68
C GLU A 5 30.58 10.52 -3.48
N PRO A 6 30.15 11.30 -4.50
CA PRO A 6 28.93 12.07 -4.40
C PRO A 6 27.79 11.10 -4.16
N ILE A 7 27.19 11.20 -2.98
CA ILE A 7 26.17 10.28 -2.52
C ILE A 7 25.02 10.28 -3.55
N PRO A 8 24.72 9.13 -4.20
CA PRO A 8 23.80 9.10 -5.33
C PRO A 8 22.39 9.47 -4.85
N ASN A 9 21.91 10.63 -5.28
CA ASN A 9 20.58 11.13 -4.95
C ASN A 9 19.53 10.52 -5.90
N ARG A 10 18.96 9.37 -5.54
CA ARG A 10 17.92 8.67 -6.35
C ARG A 10 16.50 9.15 -6.08
N LYS A 11 16.34 10.30 -5.44
CA LYS A 11 15.03 10.84 -5.05
C LYS A 11 14.11 11.03 -6.26
N TRP A 12 14.67 11.61 -7.32
CA TRP A 12 13.93 11.90 -8.56
C TRP A 12 13.53 10.63 -9.30
N GLU A 13 14.35 9.58 -9.24
CA GLU A 13 14.01 8.27 -9.82
C GLU A 13 12.78 7.68 -9.13
N ILE A 14 12.72 7.73 -7.79
CA ILE A 14 11.59 7.20 -7.02
C ILE A 14 10.31 7.98 -7.35
N ILE A 15 10.37 9.30 -7.35
CA ILE A 15 9.21 10.15 -7.65
C ILE A 15 8.73 9.94 -9.10
N ALA A 16 9.65 9.90 -10.07
CA ALA A 16 9.31 9.69 -11.46
C ALA A 16 8.62 8.34 -11.67
N VAL A 17 9.15 7.27 -11.08
CA VAL A 17 8.55 5.94 -11.16
C VAL A 17 7.16 5.92 -10.52
N SER A 18 7.00 6.47 -9.31
CA SER A 18 5.70 6.53 -8.64
C SER A 18 4.63 7.24 -9.48
N ILE A 19 4.96 8.39 -10.08
CA ILE A 19 4.02 9.15 -10.92
C ILE A 19 3.65 8.37 -12.19
N VAL A 20 4.62 7.74 -12.85
CA VAL A 20 4.36 6.96 -14.07
C VAL A 20 3.43 5.78 -13.78
N PHE A 21 3.69 5.03 -12.69
CA PHE A 21 2.82 3.92 -12.28
C PHE A 21 1.43 4.39 -11.86
N MET A 22 1.30 5.58 -11.26
CA MET A 22 0.00 6.18 -10.93
C MET A 22 -0.82 6.50 -12.19
N ILE A 23 -0.20 7.14 -13.18
CA ILE A 23 -0.90 7.50 -14.44
C ILE A 23 -1.33 6.23 -15.19
N ILE A 24 -0.44 5.24 -15.30
CA ILE A 24 -0.77 3.98 -15.98
C ILE A 24 -1.86 3.23 -15.20
N GLY A 25 -1.74 3.16 -13.87
CA GLY A 25 -2.70 2.48 -13.01
C GLY A 25 -4.09 3.10 -13.09
N THR A 26 -4.19 4.42 -12.94
CA THR A 26 -5.45 5.17 -13.04
C THR A 26 -6.07 5.06 -14.44
N ALA A 27 -5.27 5.08 -15.51
CA ALA A 27 -5.76 4.89 -16.87
C ALA A 27 -6.37 3.49 -17.07
N VAL A 28 -5.67 2.43 -16.63
CA VAL A 28 -6.15 1.04 -16.76
C VAL A 28 -7.43 0.82 -15.93
N ILE A 29 -7.52 1.41 -14.74
CA ILE A 29 -8.70 1.28 -13.89
C ILE A 29 -9.87 2.06 -14.46
N THR A 30 -9.66 3.30 -14.92
CA THR A 30 -10.69 4.10 -15.59
C THR A 30 -11.25 3.36 -16.79
N TRP A 31 -10.36 2.77 -17.61
CA TRP A 31 -10.76 1.93 -18.74
C TRP A 31 -11.62 0.74 -18.29
N ARG A 32 -11.23 0.04 -17.21
CA ARG A 32 -12.01 -1.06 -16.62
C ARG A 32 -13.39 -0.61 -16.16
N VAL A 33 -13.52 0.56 -15.53
CA VAL A 33 -14.80 1.14 -15.10
C VAL A 33 -15.70 1.41 -16.31
N ILE A 34 -15.16 2.03 -17.36
CA ILE A 34 -15.92 2.39 -18.58
C ILE A 34 -16.41 1.13 -19.29
N VAL A 35 -15.54 0.15 -19.52
CA VAL A 35 -15.93 -1.13 -20.16
C VAL A 35 -17.02 -1.81 -19.35
N ARG A 36 -16.91 -1.80 -18.03
CA ARG A 36 -17.89 -2.42 -17.15
C ARG A 36 -19.23 -1.68 -17.14
N ALA A 37 -19.22 -0.35 -17.12
CA ALA A 37 -20.43 0.47 -17.24
C ALA A 37 -21.15 0.24 -18.58
N ASN A 38 -20.41 -0.05 -19.65
CA ASN A 38 -20.98 -0.40 -20.95
C ASN A 38 -21.54 -1.83 -21.00
N VAL A 39 -20.91 -2.80 -20.32
CA VAL A 39 -21.35 -4.21 -20.31
C VAL A 39 -22.52 -4.45 -19.35
N ALA A 40 -22.54 -3.76 -18.19
CA ALA A 40 -23.58 -3.92 -17.17
C ALA A 40 -24.27 -2.58 -16.90
N ARG A 41 -25.55 -2.45 -17.32
CA ARG A 41 -26.36 -1.24 -17.11
C ARG A 41 -26.72 -0.95 -15.65
N TRP A 42 -26.49 -1.89 -14.74
CA TRP A 42 -26.80 -1.74 -13.31
C TRP A 42 -25.49 -1.77 -12.52
N MET A 43 -25.11 -0.63 -11.93
CA MET A 43 -23.96 -0.53 -11.04
C MET A 43 -24.22 -1.37 -9.79
N GLY A 44 -23.53 -2.49 -9.68
CA GLY A 44 -23.59 -3.33 -8.50
C GLY A 44 -22.79 -2.71 -7.36
N PRO A 45 -23.03 -3.12 -6.10
CA PRO A 45 -22.21 -2.70 -4.96
C PRO A 45 -20.72 -3.00 -5.14
N SER A 46 -20.37 -3.95 -6.01
CA SER A 46 -19.01 -4.25 -6.45
C SER A 46 -18.26 -3.06 -7.08
N ASP A 47 -18.96 -2.18 -7.79
CA ASP A 47 -18.35 -1.04 -8.48
C ASP A 47 -17.90 0.03 -7.47
N TRP A 48 -18.66 0.18 -6.38
CA TRP A 48 -18.28 1.06 -5.26
C TRP A 48 -16.97 0.61 -4.61
N PHE A 49 -16.79 -0.69 -4.33
CA PHE A 49 -15.54 -1.20 -3.78
C PHE A 49 -14.34 -0.97 -4.70
N MET A 50 -14.54 -1.01 -6.02
CA MET A 50 -13.48 -0.75 -6.99
C MET A 50 -13.07 0.73 -6.99
N ILE A 51 -14.05 1.64 -7.00
CA ILE A 51 -13.80 3.09 -6.92
C ILE A 51 -13.07 3.43 -5.61
N LEU A 52 -13.54 2.90 -4.48
CA LEU A 52 -12.93 3.13 -3.17
C LEU A 52 -11.48 2.63 -3.11
N GLY A 53 -11.21 1.44 -3.65
CA GLY A 53 -9.85 0.91 -3.73
C GLY A 53 -8.93 1.78 -4.57
N THR A 54 -9.44 2.35 -5.66
CA THR A 54 -8.68 3.22 -6.57
C THR A 54 -8.32 4.55 -5.91
N ILE A 55 -9.27 5.18 -5.23
CA ILE A 55 -9.04 6.41 -4.47
C ILE A 55 -7.98 6.17 -3.40
N THR A 56 -8.07 5.05 -2.69
CA THR A 56 -7.11 4.70 -1.64
C THR A 56 -5.70 4.49 -2.18
N ASN A 57 -5.57 3.89 -3.38
CA ASN A 57 -4.30 3.74 -4.08
C ASN A 57 -3.72 5.08 -4.57
N ASP A 58 -4.56 5.99 -5.02
CA ASP A 58 -4.14 7.33 -5.46
C ASP A 58 -3.56 8.13 -4.28
N ILE A 59 -4.24 8.08 -3.13
CA ILE A 59 -3.77 8.66 -1.87
C ILE A 59 -2.41 8.06 -1.46
N ASP A 60 -2.23 6.74 -1.54
CA ASP A 60 -0.93 6.08 -1.30
C ASP A 60 0.16 6.65 -2.21
N CYS A 61 -0.11 6.84 -3.51
CA CYS A 61 0.88 7.42 -4.41
C CYS A 61 1.28 8.85 -4.00
N ILE A 62 0.32 9.68 -3.61
CA ILE A 62 0.58 11.04 -3.12
C ILE A 62 1.45 11.00 -1.85
N LEU A 63 1.17 10.08 -0.92
CA LEU A 63 2.01 9.88 0.28
C LEU A 63 3.44 9.45 -0.08
N ASN A 64 3.61 8.60 -1.09
CA ASN A 64 4.92 8.17 -1.58
C ASN A 64 5.70 9.33 -2.22
N VAL A 65 5.04 10.22 -2.97
CA VAL A 65 5.68 11.44 -3.50
C VAL A 65 6.11 12.37 -2.35
N MET A 66 5.27 12.56 -1.33
CA MET A 66 5.63 13.34 -0.14
C MET A 66 6.77 12.69 0.66
N ALA A 67 6.83 11.36 0.72
CA ALA A 67 7.97 10.64 1.27
C ALA A 67 9.25 10.91 0.46
N GLY A 68 9.18 10.90 -0.87
CA GLY A 68 10.28 11.30 -1.77
C GLY A 68 10.84 12.69 -1.46
N ILE A 69 9.95 13.67 -1.33
CA ILE A 69 10.31 15.06 -0.99
C ILE A 69 10.95 15.15 0.39
N SER A 70 10.41 14.39 1.36
CA SER A 70 10.91 14.33 2.75
C SER A 70 12.27 13.62 2.90
N GLY A 71 12.83 13.08 1.81
CA GLY A 71 14.16 12.49 1.79
C GLY A 71 14.23 11.01 1.44
N ALA A 72 13.15 10.38 0.96
CA ALA A 72 13.24 9.01 0.44
C ALA A 72 14.24 8.95 -0.74
N GLY A 73 15.14 7.96 -0.74
CA GLY A 73 16.17 7.81 -1.78
C GLY A 73 17.52 8.46 -1.47
N ARG A 74 17.68 9.05 -0.28
CA ARG A 74 18.98 9.44 0.30
C ARG A 74 19.46 8.37 1.29
N PRO A 75 20.71 7.89 1.21
CA PRO A 75 21.26 7.00 2.21
C PRO A 75 21.11 7.54 3.63
N ARG A 76 20.79 6.67 4.60
CA ARG A 76 20.67 7.04 6.03
C ARG A 76 21.91 7.76 6.62
N ARG A 77 23.05 7.69 5.93
CA ARG A 77 24.33 8.29 6.31
C ARG A 77 24.49 9.75 5.83
N ASP A 78 23.51 10.31 5.13
CA ASP A 78 23.56 11.69 4.67
C ASP A 78 23.51 12.70 5.84
N PRO A 79 24.52 13.56 6.01
CA PRO A 79 24.56 14.56 7.09
C PRO A 79 23.48 15.66 6.94
N PHE A 80 22.85 15.76 5.77
CA PHE A 80 21.78 16.72 5.47
C PHE A 80 20.37 16.22 5.84
N LEU A 81 20.22 14.96 6.25
CA LEU A 81 18.92 14.42 6.65
C LEU A 81 18.74 14.60 8.15
N THR A 82 17.99 15.63 8.55
CA THR A 82 17.68 15.86 9.96
C THR A 82 16.89 14.66 10.52
N ILE A 83 17.16 14.25 11.77
CA ILE A 83 16.45 13.16 12.47
C ILE A 83 14.92 13.35 12.38
N VAL A 84 14.44 14.59 12.41
CA VAL A 84 13.02 14.95 12.25
C VAL A 84 12.47 14.54 10.87
N GLN A 85 13.21 14.80 9.79
CA GLN A 85 12.82 14.41 8.43
C GLN A 85 12.82 12.89 8.25
N GLY A 86 13.76 12.18 8.88
CA GLY A 86 13.80 10.72 8.86
C GLY A 86 12.60 10.05 9.54
N VAL A 87 12.11 10.62 10.65
CA VAL A 87 10.89 10.14 11.33
C VAL A 87 9.65 10.42 10.48
N GLN A 88 9.57 11.61 9.87
CA GLN A 88 8.45 11.97 9.01
C GLN A 88 8.38 11.12 7.74
N LEU A 89 9.54 10.82 7.14
CA LEU A 89 9.67 9.88 6.03
C LEU A 89 9.13 8.49 6.39
N GLN A 90 9.55 7.93 7.53
CA GLN A 90 9.08 6.62 7.98
C GLN A 90 7.58 6.60 8.25
N LYS A 91 7.01 7.70 8.76
CA LYS A 91 5.56 7.86 8.93
C LYS A 91 4.81 7.80 7.59
N TYR A 92 5.25 8.57 6.60
CA TYR A 92 4.60 8.58 5.28
C TYR A 92 4.67 7.23 4.57
N LEU A 93 5.84 6.57 4.60
CA LEU A 93 6.01 5.24 4.03
C LEU A 93 5.12 4.20 4.72
N PHE A 94 5.02 4.27 6.04
CA PHE A 94 4.18 3.36 6.80
C PHE A 94 2.69 3.56 6.52
N MET A 95 2.23 4.81 6.50
CA MET A 95 0.85 5.14 6.13
C MET A 95 0.53 4.70 4.70
N GLY A 96 1.44 4.97 3.76
CA GLY A 96 1.31 4.52 2.37
C GLY A 96 1.17 3.00 2.27
N GLN A 97 2.08 2.24 2.88
CA GLN A 97 2.00 0.77 2.90
C GLN A 97 0.66 0.23 3.42
N ILE A 98 0.11 0.84 4.48
CA ILE A 98 -1.19 0.45 5.01
C ILE A 98 -2.31 0.71 3.98
N LEU A 99 -2.33 1.90 3.38
CA LEU A 99 -3.32 2.25 2.37
C LEU A 99 -3.22 1.36 1.13
N ASN A 100 -2.01 1.02 0.70
CA ASN A 100 -1.75 0.14 -0.43
C ASN A 100 -2.33 -1.27 -0.19
N ILE A 101 -2.12 -1.83 1.01
CA ILE A 101 -2.66 -3.14 1.40
C ILE A 101 -4.19 -3.12 1.36
N TYR A 102 -4.82 -2.06 1.90
CA TYR A 102 -6.27 -1.93 1.85
C TYR A 102 -6.81 -1.75 0.43
N ALA A 103 -6.13 -0.98 -0.41
CA ALA A 103 -6.50 -0.79 -1.81
C ALA A 103 -6.48 -2.14 -2.57
N LEU A 104 -5.40 -2.91 -2.44
CA LEU A 104 -5.28 -4.23 -3.07
C LEU A 104 -6.35 -5.21 -2.59
N PHE A 105 -6.68 -5.17 -1.29
CA PHE A 105 -7.74 -5.97 -0.72
C PHE A 105 -9.11 -5.63 -1.33
N LEU A 106 -9.48 -4.35 -1.37
CA LEU A 106 -10.76 -3.88 -1.92
C LEU A 106 -10.91 -4.21 -3.41
N ILE A 107 -9.83 -4.06 -4.20
CA ILE A 107 -9.84 -4.36 -5.63
C ILE A 107 -10.04 -5.86 -5.87
N LYS A 108 -9.29 -6.72 -5.16
CA LYS A 108 -9.46 -8.18 -5.27
C LYS A 108 -10.86 -8.61 -4.86
N LEU A 109 -11.40 -8.03 -3.78
CA LEU A 109 -12.75 -8.30 -3.30
C LEU A 109 -13.81 -7.97 -4.35
N SER A 110 -13.67 -6.81 -5.02
CA SER A 110 -14.57 -6.40 -6.11
C SER A 110 -14.55 -7.37 -7.29
N ILE A 111 -13.36 -7.85 -7.70
CA ILE A 111 -13.22 -8.80 -8.80
C ILE A 111 -13.81 -10.17 -8.43
N CYS A 112 -13.55 -10.68 -7.22
CA CYS A 112 -14.13 -11.93 -6.75
C CYS A 112 -15.67 -11.86 -6.67
N ALA A 113 -16.22 -10.74 -6.19
CA ALA A 113 -17.66 -10.52 -6.16
C ALA A 113 -18.26 -10.48 -7.58
N TYR A 114 -17.56 -9.86 -8.53
CA TYR A 114 -17.98 -9.84 -9.93
C TYR A 114 -17.98 -11.23 -10.56
N LEU A 115 -16.94 -12.02 -10.33
CA LEU A 115 -16.86 -13.39 -10.86
C LEU A 115 -17.91 -14.32 -10.23
N LEU A 116 -18.32 -14.06 -8.98
CA LEU A 116 -19.39 -14.82 -8.34
C LEU A 116 -20.77 -14.50 -8.94
N ALA A 117 -20.98 -13.28 -9.44
CA ALA A 117 -22.21 -12.90 -10.14
C ALA A 117 -22.31 -13.54 -11.53
N LEU A 118 -21.18 -13.86 -12.16
CA LEU A 118 -21.11 -14.58 -13.42
C LEU A 118 -21.31 -16.08 -13.15
N ASN A 119 -22.58 -16.50 -13.07
CA ASN A 119 -23.00 -17.86 -12.70
C ASN A 119 -22.43 -18.94 -13.63
N PHE A 120 -21.27 -19.50 -13.28
CA PHE A 120 -20.71 -20.72 -13.86
C PHE A 120 -21.04 -21.97 -13.02
N SER A 121 -20.58 -23.14 -13.51
CA SER A 121 -20.74 -24.44 -12.85
C SER A 121 -20.36 -24.43 -11.35
N LYS A 122 -20.98 -25.31 -10.56
CA LYS A 122 -20.85 -25.39 -9.08
C LYS A 122 -19.41 -25.51 -8.60
N ALA A 123 -18.52 -26.14 -9.37
CA ALA A 123 -17.09 -26.26 -9.05
C ALA A 123 -16.37 -24.90 -9.05
N TYR A 124 -16.70 -24.03 -10.00
CA TYR A 124 -16.13 -22.69 -10.08
C TYR A 124 -16.55 -21.81 -8.91
N ARG A 125 -17.78 -21.98 -8.44
CA ARG A 125 -18.31 -21.27 -7.26
C ARG A 125 -17.52 -21.62 -5.99
N TYR A 126 -17.15 -22.88 -5.81
CA TYR A 126 -16.34 -23.31 -4.67
C TYR A 126 -14.94 -22.69 -4.70
N LEU A 127 -14.25 -22.73 -5.85
CA LEU A 127 -12.92 -22.11 -6.01
C LEU A 127 -12.95 -20.61 -5.70
N MET A 128 -14.01 -19.89 -6.10
CA MET A 128 -14.15 -18.47 -5.80
C MET A 128 -14.31 -18.18 -4.31
N TRP A 129 -15.05 -19.02 -3.57
CA TRP A 129 -15.13 -18.89 -2.10
C TRP A 129 -13.79 -19.13 -1.41
N VAL A 130 -13.01 -20.11 -1.88
CA VAL A 130 -11.66 -20.38 -1.36
C VAL A 130 -10.73 -19.20 -1.67
N ALA A 131 -10.76 -18.67 -2.89
CA ALA A 131 -9.97 -17.50 -3.26
C ALA A 131 -10.34 -16.26 -2.43
N LEU A 132 -11.64 -16.04 -2.18
CA LEU A 132 -12.13 -14.97 -1.31
C LEU A 132 -11.56 -15.09 0.11
N ALA A 133 -11.65 -16.27 0.70
CA ALA A 133 -11.08 -16.54 2.02
C ALA A 133 -9.57 -16.32 2.06
N PHE A 134 -8.85 -16.79 1.03
CA PHE A 134 -7.41 -16.59 0.90
C PHE A 134 -7.04 -15.11 0.83
N VAL A 135 -7.76 -14.32 0.03
CA VAL A 135 -7.52 -12.87 -0.08
C VAL A 135 -7.71 -12.18 1.27
N ILE A 136 -8.79 -12.50 2.00
CA ILE A 136 -9.07 -11.93 3.32
C ILE A 136 -7.95 -12.31 4.31
N ILE A 137 -7.58 -13.58 4.39
CA ILE A 137 -6.57 -14.03 5.36
C ILE A 137 -5.21 -13.39 5.06
N PHE A 138 -4.73 -13.48 3.82
CA PHE A 138 -3.38 -13.07 3.49
C PHE A 138 -3.22 -11.55 3.32
N ASN A 139 -4.23 -10.84 2.83
CA ASN A 139 -4.13 -9.41 2.58
C ASN A 139 -4.70 -8.55 3.71
N PHE A 140 -5.63 -9.07 4.52
CA PHE A 140 -6.23 -8.30 5.62
C PHE A 140 -5.76 -8.78 6.98
N ILE A 141 -5.84 -10.08 7.27
CA ILE A 141 -5.56 -10.61 8.61
C ILE A 141 -4.06 -10.60 8.93
N LEU A 142 -3.20 -11.14 8.07
CA LEU A 142 -1.75 -11.18 8.36
C LEU A 142 -1.15 -9.78 8.55
N PRO A 143 -1.43 -8.77 7.69
CA PRO A 143 -0.86 -7.45 7.86
C PRO A 143 -1.47 -6.71 9.05
N SER A 144 -2.77 -6.85 9.31
CA SER A 144 -3.39 -6.25 10.51
C SER A 144 -2.79 -6.83 11.78
N VAL A 145 -2.67 -8.16 11.89
CA VAL A 145 -2.01 -8.80 13.03
C VAL A 145 -0.55 -8.36 13.14
N SER A 146 0.17 -8.18 12.04
CA SER A 146 1.54 -7.67 12.07
C SER A 146 1.62 -6.22 12.55
N LEU A 147 0.67 -5.39 12.15
CA LEU A 147 0.56 -3.97 12.57
C LEU A 147 0.26 -3.85 14.06
N TRP A 148 -0.69 -4.64 14.58
CA TRP A 148 -1.17 -4.55 15.95
C TRP A 148 -0.34 -5.41 16.94
N GLY A 149 0.24 -6.51 16.46
CA GLY A 149 0.87 -7.52 17.30
C GLY A 149 2.35 -7.28 17.58
N LEU A 150 3.08 -6.56 16.71
CA LEU A 150 4.53 -6.49 16.84
C LEU A 150 5.05 -5.37 17.75
N CYS A 151 4.31 -4.31 18.08
CA CYS A 151 4.86 -3.25 18.96
C CYS A 151 3.74 -2.50 19.68
N ARG A 152 3.80 -2.41 21.02
CA ARG A 152 3.01 -1.43 21.80
C ARG A 152 3.99 -0.44 22.42
N PRO A 153 4.04 0.84 22.00
CA PRO A 153 3.14 1.56 21.09
C PRO A 153 3.52 1.45 19.59
N LEU A 154 2.52 1.56 18.71
CA LEU A 154 2.69 1.63 17.25
C LEU A 154 3.70 2.73 16.82
N ALA A 155 3.80 3.79 17.65
CA ALA A 155 4.73 4.89 17.45
C ALA A 155 6.21 4.52 17.49
N ALA A 156 6.57 3.42 18.15
CA ALA A 156 7.92 2.90 18.13
C ALA A 156 8.34 2.39 16.74
N ARG A 157 7.40 2.14 15.81
CA ARG A 157 7.71 1.66 14.47
C ARG A 157 8.43 2.73 13.62
N TRP A 158 7.98 3.98 13.69
CA TRP A 158 8.48 5.09 12.87
C TRP A 158 9.37 6.09 13.62
N ASP A 159 9.29 6.15 14.95
CA ASP A 159 10.16 7.03 15.74
C ASP A 159 11.49 6.34 16.03
N SER A 160 12.57 6.88 15.48
CA SER A 160 13.93 6.35 15.68
C SER A 160 14.60 6.91 16.94
N ARG A 161 13.92 7.81 17.68
CA ARG A 161 14.41 8.39 18.94
C ARG A 161 14.16 7.52 20.16
N ILE A 162 13.42 6.42 20.00
CA ILE A 162 13.07 5.51 21.08
C ILE A 162 14.09 4.36 21.09
N GLU A 163 15.04 4.45 22.02
CA GLU A 163 16.19 3.53 22.15
C GLU A 163 15.78 2.12 22.64
N ASP A 164 14.58 1.97 23.20
CA ASP A 164 14.02 0.72 23.74
C ASP A 164 13.22 -0.14 22.73
N LYS A 165 13.52 0.00 21.43
CA LYS A 165 12.86 -0.74 20.32
C LYS A 165 12.90 -2.26 20.49
N LEU A 166 14.00 -2.79 21.03
CA LEU A 166 14.24 -4.23 21.15
C LEU A 166 13.37 -4.90 22.23
N ARG A 167 12.93 -4.15 23.26
CA ARG A 167 12.07 -4.67 24.33
C ARG A 167 10.58 -4.52 24.02
N LEU A 168 10.20 -3.42 23.38
CA LEU A 168 8.78 -3.11 23.11
C LEU A 168 8.18 -3.91 21.95
N CYS A 169 9.02 -4.43 21.04
CA CYS A 169 8.55 -5.18 19.88
C CYS A 169 8.78 -6.69 19.92
N THR A 170 9.49 -7.21 20.93
CA THR A 170 9.94 -8.61 20.95
C THR A 170 9.38 -9.43 22.12
N PHE A 171 8.61 -8.84 23.04
CA PHE A 171 8.20 -9.54 24.27
C PHE A 171 6.71 -9.39 24.59
N GLY A 172 5.90 -10.16 23.87
CA GLY A 172 5.05 -11.11 24.58
C GLY A 172 5.95 -12.26 25.01
N LYS A 173 6.27 -12.34 26.30
CA LYS A 173 6.80 -13.56 26.89
C LYS A 173 5.64 -14.51 27.15
#